data_AF-A0A239DPW7-F1
#
_entry.id   AF-A0A239DPW7-F1
#
_cell.length_a   1.000
_cell.length_b   1.000
_cell.length_c   1.000
_cell.angle_alpha   90.00
_cell.angle_beta   90.00
_cell.angle_gamma   90.00
#
_symmetry.space_group_name_H-M   'P 1'
#
loop_
_entity.id
_entity.type
_entity.pdbx_description
1 polymer ?
#
loop_
_entity_poly.entity_id
_entity_poly.type
_entity_poly.pdbx_seq_one_letter_code
_entity_poly.pdbx_strand_id
1 'polypeptide(L)'
;MQVLCKISNTASDVRCRVCGQGFLVYWSRTSRAEQAEARTKVIEALAAQHHEASDTEHVHPRTGFNVPSWGGLPKFSGAALLGGSSEWAL
;
A
#
# COMPACT_ATOMS: atom_id res chain seq x y z
N MET A 1 10.02 1.83 -8.75
CA MET A 1 9.07 0.70 -8.96
C MET A 1 7.78 1.04 -8.23
N GLN A 2 6.60 0.80 -8.82
CA GLN A 2 5.30 1.15 -8.19
C GLN A 2 4.45 -0.11 -8.01
N VAL A 3 3.85 -0.24 -6.82
CA VAL A 3 2.95 -1.32 -6.44
C VAL A 3 1.69 -0.68 -5.91
N LEU A 4 0.60 -0.77 -6.66
CA LEU A 4 -0.69 -0.21 -6.26
C LEU A 4 -1.47 -1.27 -5.48
N CYS A 5 -1.87 -0.91 -4.27
CA CYS A 5 -2.73 -1.75 -3.43
C CYS A 5 -4.14 -1.15 -3.37
N LYS A 6 -5.18 -1.97 -3.53
CA LYS A 6 -6.58 -1.57 -3.36
C LYS A 6 -7.29 -2.50 -2.38
N ILE A 7 -8.13 -1.94 -1.52
CA ILE A 7 -9.00 -2.71 -0.62
C ILE A 7 -9.86 -3.67 -1.44
N SER A 8 -10.01 -4.89 -0.94
CA SER A 8 -10.90 -5.88 -1.55
C SER A 8 -11.58 -6.74 -0.49
N ASN A 9 -12.88 -6.90 -0.66
CA ASN A 9 -13.76 -7.63 0.26
C ASN A 9 -14.18 -9.01 -0.27
N THR A 10 -13.79 -9.36 -1.50
CA THR A 10 -14.19 -10.62 -2.18
C THR A 10 -13.00 -11.52 -2.49
N ALA A 11 -11.86 -10.96 -2.91
CA ALA A 11 -10.64 -11.71 -3.20
C ALA A 11 -9.40 -10.88 -2.87
N SER A 12 -8.37 -11.47 -2.27
CA SER A 12 -7.20 -10.72 -1.81
C SER A 12 -5.91 -11.44 -2.19
N ASP A 13 -4.94 -10.69 -2.74
CA ASP A 13 -3.57 -11.15 -2.97
C ASP A 13 -2.76 -11.17 -1.67
N VAL A 14 -3.04 -10.22 -0.79
CA VAL A 14 -2.41 -10.06 0.52
C VAL A 14 -3.45 -9.63 1.54
N ARG A 15 -3.18 -9.93 2.82
CA ARG A 15 -3.96 -9.45 3.95
C ARG A 15 -3.06 -8.73 4.94
N CYS A 16 -3.55 -7.64 5.53
CA CYS A 16 -2.87 -7.05 6.66
C CYS A 16 -2.86 -8.06 7.82
N ARG A 17 -1.68 -8.31 8.41
CA ARG A 17 -1.52 -9.24 9.53
C ARG A 17 -2.03 -8.70 10.87
N VAL A 18 -2.38 -7.41 10.92
CA VAL A 18 -2.85 -6.72 12.13
C VAL A 18 -4.38 -6.73 12.16
N CYS A 19 -5.03 -6.05 11.21
CA CYS A 19 -6.50 -5.95 11.18
C CYS A 19 -7.21 -7.00 10.30
N GLY A 20 -6.47 -7.80 9.51
CA GLY A 20 -7.04 -8.79 8.61
C GLY A 20 -7.58 -8.26 7.27
N GLN A 21 -7.58 -6.94 7.05
CA GLN A 21 -8.08 -6.32 5.81
C GLN A 21 -7.39 -6.89 4.57
N GLY A 22 -8.21 -7.28 3.59
CA GLY A 22 -7.75 -7.82 2.31
C GLY A 22 -7.45 -6.75 1.26
N PHE A 23 -6.41 -6.99 0.46
CA PHE A 23 -6.00 -6.11 -0.63
C PHE A 23 -5.70 -6.88 -1.91
N LEU A 24 -6.08 -6.29 -3.05
CA LEU A 24 -5.58 -6.66 -4.37
C LEU A 24 -4.31 -5.86 -4.66
N VAL A 25 -3.32 -6.52 -5.25
CA VAL A 25 -2.02 -5.90 -5.54
C VAL A 25 -1.78 -5.90 -7.03
N TYR A 26 -1.55 -4.70 -7.58
CA TYR A 26 -1.24 -4.49 -8.99
C TYR A 26 0.23 -4.10 -9.13
N TRP A 27 0.99 -4.90 -9.88
CA TRP A 27 2.41 -4.71 -10.16
C TRP A 27 2.71 -4.95 -11.64
N SER A 28 3.84 -4.40 -12.12
CA SER A 28 4.38 -4.69 -13.46
C SER A 28 5.36 -5.87 -13.49
N ARG A 29 5.56 -6.58 -12.36
CA ARG A 29 6.52 -7.70 -12.21
C ARG A 29 6.04 -8.95 -12.97
N THR A 30 6.96 -9.60 -13.70
CA THR A 30 6.67 -10.76 -14.56
C THR A 30 7.07 -12.11 -13.93
N SER A 31 8.02 -12.15 -12.99
CA SER A 31 8.46 -13.43 -12.40
C SER A 31 7.81 -13.72 -11.03
N ARG A 32 7.61 -15.02 -10.74
CA ARG A 32 7.00 -15.48 -9.46
C ARG A 32 7.84 -15.09 -8.23
N ALA A 33 9.17 -15.11 -8.34
CA ALA A 33 10.07 -14.75 -7.24
C ALA A 33 9.90 -13.26 -6.88
N GLU A 34 9.88 -12.39 -7.88
CA GLU A 34 9.63 -10.96 -7.67
C GLU A 34 8.22 -10.72 -7.10
N GLN A 35 7.21 -11.47 -7.52
CA GLN A 35 5.86 -11.34 -6.93
C GLN A 35 5.82 -11.74 -5.46
N ALA A 36 6.47 -12.84 -5.07
CA ALA A 36 6.53 -13.28 -3.68
C ALA A 36 7.19 -12.23 -2.78
N GLU A 37 8.31 -11.69 -3.24
CA GLU A 37 9.06 -10.66 -2.56
C GLU A 37 8.28 -9.33 -2.43
N ALA A 38 7.52 -8.96 -3.48
CA ALA A 38 6.64 -7.80 -3.44
C ALA A 38 5.50 -7.99 -2.41
N ARG A 39 4.89 -9.18 -2.36
CA ARG A 39 3.83 -9.50 -1.38
C ARG A 39 4.33 -9.34 0.05
N THR A 40 5.51 -9.87 0.39
CA THR A 40 6.10 -9.73 1.73
C THR A 40 6.20 -8.28 2.14
N LYS A 41 6.68 -7.42 1.24
CA LYS A 41 6.86 -5.99 1.53
C LYS A 41 5.55 -5.21 1.63
N VAL A 42 4.56 -5.57 0.83
CA VAL A 42 3.21 -5.00 0.97
C VAL A 42 2.64 -5.34 2.34
N ILE A 43 2.81 -6.58 2.82
CA ILE A 43 2.35 -7.00 4.14
C ILE A 43 3.06 -6.22 5.26
N GLU A 44 4.37 -6.02 5.16
CA GLU A 44 5.14 -5.21 6.11
C GLU A 44 4.70 -3.75 6.13
N ALA A 45 4.50 -3.15 4.95
CA ALA A 45 4.03 -1.77 4.82
C ALA A 45 2.61 -1.59 5.38
N LEU A 46 1.72 -2.56 5.16
CA LEU A 46 0.38 -2.58 5.76
C LEU A 46 0.47 -2.62 7.29
N ALA A 47 1.32 -3.49 7.84
CA ALA A 47 1.51 -3.58 9.28
C ALA A 47 2.06 -2.27 9.87
N ALA A 48 2.99 -1.61 9.18
CA ALA A 48 3.57 -0.35 9.63
C ALA A 48 2.56 0.82 9.67
N GLN A 49 1.46 0.76 8.92
CA GLN A 49 0.40 1.79 8.98
C GLN A 49 -0.37 1.79 10.31
N HIS A 50 -0.32 0.68 11.05
CA HIS A 50 -0.85 0.58 12.41
C HIS A 50 0.17 1.14 13.41
N HIS A 51 0.40 2.46 13.40
CA HIS A 51 1.17 3.11 14.47
C HIS A 51 0.39 3.05 15.80
N GLU A 52 1.08 2.72 16.89
CA GLU A 52 0.60 2.76 18.29
C GLU A 52 -0.77 2.07 18.55
N ALA A 53 -0.94 0.84 18.05
CA ALA A 53 -2.00 -0.10 18.45
C ALA A 53 -3.44 0.20 17.98
N SER A 54 -3.65 1.03 16.96
CA SER A 54 -4.94 1.04 16.28
C SER A 54 -5.08 -0.20 15.40
N ASP A 55 -5.73 -1.25 15.88
CA ASP A 55 -6.01 -2.48 15.08
C ASP A 55 -7.18 -2.29 14.08
N THR A 56 -7.63 -1.06 13.89
CA THR A 56 -8.78 -0.77 13.03
C THR A 56 -8.39 -0.75 11.54
N GLU A 57 -9.28 -1.23 10.68
CA GLU A 57 -9.08 -1.24 9.22
C GLU A 57 -8.99 0.16 8.60
N HIS A 58 -9.50 1.19 9.30
CA HIS A 58 -9.56 2.58 8.83
C HIS A 58 -8.19 3.25 8.66
N VAL A 59 -7.12 2.66 9.21
CA VAL A 59 -5.75 3.16 9.04
C VAL A 59 -5.24 2.98 7.60
N HIS A 60 -5.89 2.11 6.82
CA HIS A 60 -5.49 1.83 5.45
C HIS A 60 -6.17 2.79 4.45
N PRO A 61 -5.44 3.33 3.46
CA PRO A 61 -6.03 4.19 2.44
C PRO A 61 -7.08 3.48 1.59
N ARG A 62 -8.29 4.06 1.49
CA ARG A 62 -9.41 3.48 0.73
C ARG A 62 -9.33 3.69 -0.78
N THR A 63 -8.67 4.75 -1.22
CA THR A 63 -8.50 5.10 -2.64
C THR A 63 -7.40 4.29 -3.33
N GLY A 64 -6.67 3.49 -2.55
CA GLY A 64 -5.50 2.75 -2.95
C GLY A 64 -4.22 3.55 -2.76
N PHE A 65 -3.13 2.85 -2.48
CA PHE A 65 -1.86 3.48 -2.15
C PHE A 65 -0.70 2.77 -2.84
N ASN A 66 0.36 3.52 -3.06
CA ASN A 66 1.62 2.95 -3.51
C ASN A 66 2.45 2.54 -2.30
N VAL A 67 2.92 1.29 -2.27
CA VAL A 67 3.95 0.90 -1.30
C VAL A 67 5.26 1.58 -1.71
N PRO A 68 5.85 2.46 -0.86
CA PRO A 68 7.02 3.21 -1.25
C PRO A 68 8.20 2.28 -1.58
N SER A 69 8.97 2.76 -2.56
CA SER A 69 10.02 2.06 -3.29
C SER A 69 10.99 1.28 -2.40
N TRP A 70 11.38 0.12 -2.89
CA TRP A 70 12.69 -0.45 -2.59
C TRP A 70 13.78 0.62 -2.67
N GLY A 71 14.55 0.74 -1.58
CA GLY A 71 15.87 1.37 -1.46
C GLY A 71 16.16 2.56 -2.37
N GLY A 72 15.95 3.77 -1.86
CA GLY A 72 16.47 5.00 -2.47
C GLY A 72 15.47 6.14 -2.37
N LEU A 73 15.99 7.32 -1.98
CA LEU A 73 15.29 8.59 -1.80
C LEU A 73 14.08 8.77 -2.74
N PRO A 74 12.97 9.36 -2.23
CA PRO A 74 11.73 9.53 -2.98
C PRO A 74 11.96 10.51 -4.14
N LYS A 75 12.41 10.00 -5.30
CA LYS A 75 12.54 10.78 -6.53
C LYS A 75 11.43 10.55 -7.54
N PHE A 76 10.46 9.69 -7.23
CA PHE A 76 9.27 9.51 -8.07
C PHE A 76 8.02 9.34 -7.21
N SER A 77 7.63 10.45 -6.57
CA SER A 77 6.30 10.62 -5.99
C SER A 77 5.26 10.60 -7.12
N GLY A 78 4.42 9.55 -7.17
CA GLY A 78 3.21 9.51 -7.98
C GLY A 78 2.11 10.49 -7.53
N ALA A 79 2.47 11.52 -6.75
CA ALA A 79 1.58 12.60 -6.32
C ALA A 79 1.09 13.47 -7.50
N ALA A 80 1.67 13.32 -8.70
CA ALA A 80 1.33 14.11 -9.88
C ALA A 80 0.08 13.65 -10.66
N LEU A 81 -0.59 12.54 -10.28
CA LEU A 81 -1.82 12.08 -10.98
C LEU A 81 -3.12 12.36 -10.22
N LEU A 82 -3.06 12.88 -9.00
CA LEU A 82 -4.24 13.28 -8.22
C LEU A 82 -4.18 14.78 -7.93
N GLY A 83 -4.34 15.58 -8.99
CA GLY A 83 -4.62 17.00 -8.82
C GLY A 83 -5.90 17.19 -8.01
N GLY A 84 -5.78 17.85 -6.87
CA GLY A 84 -6.89 18.23 -6.01
C GLY A 84 -6.38 18.78 -4.68
N SER A 85 -6.24 20.11 -4.61
CA SER A 85 -5.86 20.88 -3.43
C SER A 85 -6.58 20.47 -2.15
N SER A 86 -5.88 20.50 -1.02
CA SER A 86 -6.48 20.84 0.27
C SER A 86 -5.45 21.59 1.10
N GLU A 87 -5.47 22.91 0.93
CA GLU A 87 -5.06 23.87 1.94
C GLU A 87 -5.86 23.64 3.24
N TRP A 88 -5.18 23.52 4.37
CA TRP A 88 -5.64 23.87 5.71
C TRP A 88 -4.37 23.92 6.57
N ALA A 89 -3.75 25.09 6.75
CA ALA A 89 -4.16 26.14 7.68
C ALA A 89 -4.32 25.60 9.11
N LEU A 90 -3.21 25.56 9.86
CA LEU A 90 -2.98 26.44 11.01
C LEU A 90 -1.50 26.40 11.42
#